data_AF-A0A7C6Q4H9-F1
#
_entry.id   AF-A0A7C6Q4H9-F1
#
_cell.length_a   1.000
_cell.length_b   1.000
_cell.length_c   1.000
_cell.angle_alpha   90.00
_cell.angle_beta   90.00
_cell.angle_gamma   90.00
#
_symmetry.space_group_name_H-M   'P 1'
#
loop_
_entity.id
_entity.type
_entity.pdbx_description
1 polymer ?
#
loop_
_entity_poly.entity_id
_entity_poly.type
_entity_poly.pdbx_seq_one_letter_code
_entity_poly.pdbx_strand_id
1 'polypeptide(L)'
;MMNIIFKVYMGLKCECGGECILDRRSLLEKVQDLYNGCKDCYNPHLDKRIPLGDQVDLEAIDGDWGKCGCGKRHLDTTMGHILIIMVEEGLLDKGSTLRSVGTPLMSVGYPLPRAPFLLPKSLILLSEKLDKKTAKRIIEEVPEVKGVIKGDPRMTVGILDSEYKPIVYERLAGCDMRC
;
A
#
# COMPACT_ATOMS: atom_id res chain seq x y z
N MET A 1 44.42 1.74 25.69
CA MET A 1 43.57 2.42 24.69
C MET A 1 42.54 1.39 24.22
N MET A 2 41.31 1.50 24.70
CA MET A 2 40.31 0.44 24.62
C MET A 2 39.61 0.52 23.26
N ASN A 3 39.88 -0.44 22.39
CA ASN A 3 39.18 -0.59 21.11
C ASN A 3 37.73 -0.97 21.40
N ILE A 4 36.82 0.00 21.24
CA ILE A 4 35.39 -0.28 21.14
C ILE A 4 35.18 -0.91 19.77
N ILE A 5 35.14 -2.23 19.74
CA ILE A 5 34.69 -3.01 18.59
C ILE A 5 33.22 -2.62 18.37
N PHE A 6 32.95 -1.86 17.32
CA PHE A 6 31.59 -1.67 16.81
C PHE A 6 31.06 -3.05 16.41
N LYS A 7 30.29 -3.64 17.33
CA LYS A 7 29.57 -4.89 17.15
C LYS A 7 28.70 -4.73 15.91
N VAL A 8 28.95 -5.54 14.89
CA VAL A 8 28.15 -5.66 13.68
C VAL A 8 26.69 -5.86 14.12
N TYR A 9 25.83 -4.87 13.90
CA TYR A 9 24.41 -4.99 14.21
C TYR A 9 23.84 -6.10 13.32
N MET A 10 23.47 -7.23 13.92
CA MET A 10 22.56 -8.18 13.30
C MET A 10 21.26 -7.41 13.03
N GLY A 11 21.03 -7.05 11.77
CA GLY A 11 19.87 -6.25 11.38
C GLY A 11 18.57 -6.89 11.83
N LEU A 12 17.62 -6.06 12.28
CA LEU A 12 16.26 -6.51 12.56
C LEU A 12 15.67 -7.14 11.29
N LYS A 13 15.11 -8.33 11.42
CA LYS A 13 14.43 -9.01 10.31
C LYS A 13 12.93 -8.88 10.47
N CYS A 14 12.24 -8.62 9.37
CA CYS A 14 10.79 -8.64 9.36
C CYS A 14 10.28 -10.09 9.38
N GLU A 15 9.17 -10.35 10.08
CA GLU A 15 8.54 -11.68 10.16
C GLU A 15 8.12 -12.22 8.80
N CYS A 16 7.91 -11.35 7.79
CA CYS A 16 7.60 -11.78 6.44
C CYS A 16 8.83 -12.31 5.67
N GLY A 17 10.03 -12.29 6.26
CA GLY A 17 11.29 -12.72 5.64
C GLY A 17 11.86 -11.74 4.61
N GLY A 18 11.23 -10.58 4.39
CA GLY A 18 11.67 -9.56 3.45
C GLY A 18 12.53 -8.45 4.08
N GLU A 19 13.15 -7.65 3.23
CA GLU A 19 13.92 -6.45 3.60
C GLU A 19 13.00 -5.25 3.90
N CYS A 20 12.09 -5.42 4.87
CA CYS A 20 11.10 -4.38 5.21
C CYS A 20 11.63 -3.34 6.20
N ILE A 21 12.80 -3.55 6.81
CA ILE A 21 13.42 -2.65 7.77
C ILE A 21 14.69 -2.12 7.12
N LEU A 22 14.67 -0.83 6.79
CA LEU A 22 15.77 -0.16 6.11
C LEU A 22 16.66 0.53 7.14
N ASP A 23 17.97 0.58 6.86
CA ASP A 23 18.87 1.37 7.67
C ASP A 23 18.63 2.88 7.43
N ARG A 24 18.88 3.68 8.47
CA ARG A 24 18.62 5.12 8.45
C ARG A 24 19.36 5.86 7.33
N ARG A 25 20.62 5.49 7.05
CA ARG A 25 21.45 6.24 6.08
C ARG A 25 20.94 5.98 4.67
N SER A 26 20.76 4.71 4.30
CA SER A 26 20.21 4.33 3.00
C SER A 26 18.82 4.90 2.75
N LEU A 27 17.97 4.97 3.79
CA LEU A 27 16.65 5.56 3.68
C LEU A 27 16.73 7.06 3.37
N LEU A 28 17.50 7.83 4.15
CA LEU A 28 17.60 9.28 3.98
C LEU A 28 18.19 9.67 2.62
N GLU A 29 19.11 8.87 2.08
CA GLU A 29 19.70 9.10 0.76
C GLU A 29 18.68 8.92 -0.38
N LYS A 30 17.68 8.06 -0.21
CA LYS A 30 16.76 7.65 -1.29
C LYS A 30 15.32 8.13 -1.12
N VAL A 31 14.96 8.69 0.04
CA VAL A 31 13.57 8.95 0.42
C VAL A 31 12.82 9.82 -0.60
N GLN A 32 13.48 10.80 -1.19
CA GLN A 32 12.88 11.67 -2.21
C GLN A 32 12.57 10.89 -3.50
N ASP A 33 13.43 9.95 -3.87
CA ASP A 33 13.33 9.21 -5.13
C ASP A 33 12.43 7.97 -5.07
N LEU A 34 12.10 7.49 -3.86
CA LEU A 34 11.22 6.34 -3.67
C LEU A 34 9.90 6.51 -4.44
N TYR A 35 9.30 7.69 -4.33
CA TYR A 35 7.96 7.96 -4.84
C TYR A 35 7.90 8.87 -6.08
N ASN A 36 9.05 9.30 -6.59
CA ASN A 36 9.14 10.05 -7.84
C ASN A 36 8.95 9.12 -9.04
N GLY A 37 8.04 9.48 -9.94
CA GLY A 37 7.94 8.85 -11.26
C GLY A 37 9.07 9.33 -12.18
N CYS A 38 9.44 8.50 -13.16
CA CYS A 38 10.29 8.96 -14.28
C CYS A 38 9.46 9.80 -15.28
N LYS A 39 10.12 10.35 -16.29
CA LYS A 39 9.46 11.13 -17.36
C LYS A 39 8.38 10.37 -18.14
N ASP A 40 8.47 9.04 -18.17
CA ASP A 40 7.57 8.16 -18.93
C ASP A 40 6.47 7.56 -18.03
N CYS A 41 6.42 7.93 -16.75
CA CYS A 41 5.39 7.45 -15.84
C CYS A 41 4.02 8.06 -16.18
N TYR A 42 3.01 7.21 -16.32
CA TYR A 42 1.65 7.59 -16.61
C TYR A 42 0.93 8.17 -15.38
N ASN A 43 0.34 9.35 -15.51
CA ASN A 43 -0.60 9.90 -14.54
C ASN A 43 -2.02 9.77 -15.11
N PRO A 44 -2.93 9.02 -14.46
CA PRO A 44 -4.25 8.75 -15.00
C PRO A 44 -5.23 9.92 -14.87
N HIS A 45 -4.90 10.97 -14.11
CA HIS A 45 -5.75 12.14 -13.89
C HIS A 45 -7.19 11.82 -13.45
N LEU A 46 -7.37 10.73 -12.68
CA LEU A 46 -8.69 10.26 -12.22
C LEU A 46 -9.30 11.22 -11.19
N ASP A 47 -10.58 11.55 -11.35
CA ASP A 47 -11.37 12.11 -10.26
C ASP A 47 -11.79 10.98 -9.31
N LYS A 48 -11.23 11.03 -8.10
CA LYS A 48 -11.46 10.03 -7.03
C LYS A 48 -12.90 9.98 -6.53
N ARG A 49 -13.76 10.92 -6.96
CA ARG A 49 -15.16 11.04 -6.55
C ARG A 49 -16.13 10.49 -7.60
N ILE A 50 -15.66 10.24 -8.80
CA ILE A 50 -16.47 9.70 -9.89
C ILE A 50 -16.25 8.18 -9.94
N PRO A 51 -17.28 7.38 -10.24
CA PRO A 51 -17.11 5.94 -10.48
C PRO A 51 -16.00 5.69 -11.50
N LEU A 52 -15.23 4.61 -11.31
CA LEU A 52 -14.07 4.36 -12.17
C LEU A 52 -14.50 4.05 -13.61
N GLY A 53 -15.59 3.29 -13.80
CA GLY A 53 -16.12 2.93 -15.11
C GLY A 53 -16.65 4.10 -15.95
N ASP A 54 -16.88 5.25 -15.33
CA ASP A 54 -17.28 6.47 -16.05
C ASP A 54 -16.08 7.24 -16.62
N GLN A 55 -14.86 6.84 -16.26
CA GLN A 55 -13.61 7.55 -16.58
C GLN A 55 -12.65 6.73 -17.43
N VAL A 56 -12.69 5.40 -17.31
CA VAL A 56 -11.79 4.48 -18.01
C VAL A 56 -12.53 3.20 -18.41
N ASP A 57 -12.01 2.53 -19.43
CA ASP A 57 -12.45 1.19 -19.81
C ASP A 57 -12.01 0.17 -18.75
N LEU A 58 -12.98 -0.46 -18.10
CA LEU A 58 -12.73 -1.43 -17.03
C LEU A 58 -12.12 -2.73 -17.54
N GLU A 59 -12.39 -3.10 -18.80
CA GLU A 59 -11.85 -4.32 -19.41
C GLU A 59 -10.34 -4.20 -19.68
N ALA A 60 -9.81 -2.97 -19.72
CA ALA A 60 -8.40 -2.68 -19.91
C ALA A 60 -7.59 -2.65 -18.60
N ILE A 61 -8.23 -2.86 -17.44
CA ILE A 61 -7.55 -2.82 -16.13
C ILE A 61 -7.03 -4.20 -15.77
N ASP A 62 -5.70 -4.32 -15.74
CA ASP A 62 -4.98 -5.53 -15.35
C ASP A 62 -3.72 -5.21 -14.51
N GLY A 63 -2.86 -6.22 -14.34
CA GLY A 63 -1.58 -6.11 -13.62
C GLY A 63 -0.58 -5.12 -14.24
N ASP A 64 -0.71 -4.78 -15.52
CA ASP A 64 0.19 -3.90 -16.25
C ASP A 64 -0.44 -2.53 -16.56
N TRP A 65 -1.74 -2.36 -16.36
CA TRP A 65 -2.43 -1.08 -16.52
C TRP A 65 -1.74 0.05 -15.74
N GLY A 66 -1.30 1.07 -16.49
CA GLY A 66 -0.59 2.27 -16.02
C GLY A 66 0.76 2.00 -15.33
N LYS A 67 1.33 0.80 -15.48
CA LYS A 67 2.67 0.47 -15.02
C LYS A 67 3.72 0.99 -16.00
N CYS A 68 4.70 1.71 -15.47
CA CYS A 68 5.80 2.23 -16.27
C CYS A 68 6.91 1.18 -16.44
N GLY A 69 7.67 1.26 -17.53
CA GLY A 69 8.89 0.46 -17.73
C GLY A 69 9.96 0.65 -16.66
N CYS A 70 9.91 1.74 -15.87
CA CYS A 70 10.77 1.92 -14.70
C CYS A 70 10.32 1.09 -13.47
N GLY A 71 9.27 0.29 -13.60
CA GLY A 71 8.73 -0.59 -12.56
C GLY A 71 7.84 0.13 -11.54
N LYS A 72 7.45 1.38 -11.79
CA LYS A 72 6.55 2.15 -10.90
C LYS A 72 5.17 2.34 -11.52
N ARG A 73 4.16 2.48 -10.66
CA ARG A 73 2.77 2.77 -11.03
C ARG A 73 2.18 3.88 -10.18
N HIS A 74 1.38 4.76 -10.78
CA HIS A 74 0.74 5.85 -10.03
C HIS A 74 -0.24 5.30 -8.99
N LEU A 75 -0.28 5.91 -7.79
CA LEU A 75 -1.16 5.47 -6.69
C LEU A 75 -2.61 5.27 -7.13
N ASP A 76 -3.18 6.22 -7.86
CA ASP A 76 -4.60 6.14 -8.25
C ASP A 76 -4.88 5.01 -9.24
N THR A 77 -3.90 4.66 -10.09
CA THR A 77 -3.98 3.48 -10.97
C THR A 77 -3.92 2.20 -10.14
N THR A 78 -3.00 2.11 -9.17
CA THR A 78 -2.93 0.97 -8.24
C THR A 78 -4.25 0.80 -7.48
N MET A 79 -4.82 1.90 -6.96
CA MET A 79 -6.11 1.87 -6.27
C MET A 79 -7.27 1.51 -7.20
N GLY A 80 -7.21 1.89 -8.47
CA GLY A 80 -8.19 1.49 -9.49
C GLY A 80 -8.17 -0.01 -9.77
N HIS A 81 -6.99 -0.63 -9.87
CA HIS A 81 -6.90 -2.08 -10.01
C HIS A 81 -7.47 -2.82 -8.78
N ILE A 82 -7.16 -2.33 -7.57
CA ILE A 82 -7.74 -2.89 -6.33
C ILE A 82 -9.27 -2.74 -6.32
N LEU A 83 -9.80 -1.59 -6.75
CA LEU A 83 -11.24 -1.35 -6.83
C LEU A 83 -11.92 -2.42 -7.70
N ILE A 84 -11.36 -2.74 -8.87
CA ILE A 84 -11.94 -3.74 -9.77
C ILE A 84 -11.95 -5.12 -9.13
N ILE A 85 -10.84 -5.53 -8.51
CA ILE A 85 -10.80 -6.79 -7.75
C ILE A 85 -11.90 -6.82 -6.67
N MET A 86 -12.09 -5.73 -5.93
CA MET A 86 -13.14 -5.64 -4.90
C MET A 86 -14.57 -5.69 -5.47
N VAL A 87 -14.78 -5.15 -6.67
CA VAL A 87 -16.08 -5.19 -7.37
C VAL A 87 -16.37 -6.62 -7.85
N GLU A 88 -15.40 -7.29 -8.44
CA GLU A 88 -15.51 -8.66 -8.92
C GLU A 88 -15.76 -9.66 -7.80
N GLU A 89 -15.15 -9.44 -6.63
CA GLU A 89 -15.39 -10.23 -5.41
C GLU A 89 -16.70 -9.86 -4.69
N GLY A 90 -17.45 -8.87 -5.18
CA GLY A 90 -18.74 -8.46 -4.64
C GLY A 90 -18.67 -7.65 -3.33
N LEU A 91 -17.49 -7.14 -2.96
CA LEU A 91 -17.30 -6.27 -1.79
C LEU A 91 -17.67 -4.81 -2.06
N LEU A 92 -17.67 -4.42 -3.33
CA LEU A 92 -18.07 -3.11 -3.83
C LEU A 92 -18.95 -3.27 -5.08
N ASP A 93 -19.70 -2.24 -5.42
CA ASP A 93 -20.52 -2.19 -6.64
C ASP A 93 -19.82 -1.35 -7.75
N LYS A 94 -20.32 -1.47 -8.99
CA LYS A 94 -19.75 -0.76 -10.16
C LYS A 94 -19.81 0.77 -10.05
N GLY A 95 -20.70 1.32 -9.23
CA GLY A 95 -20.78 2.75 -8.93
C GLY A 95 -19.80 3.22 -7.85
N SER A 96 -18.98 2.32 -7.30
CA SER A 96 -17.97 2.67 -6.33
C SER A 96 -16.84 3.52 -6.94
N THR A 97 -16.28 4.39 -6.10
CA THR A 97 -15.21 5.33 -6.46
C THR A 97 -13.88 4.89 -5.84
N LEU A 98 -12.77 5.51 -6.23
CA LEU A 98 -11.47 5.23 -5.60
C LEU A 98 -11.48 5.47 -4.08
N ARG A 99 -12.33 6.38 -3.57
CA ARG A 99 -12.48 6.62 -2.13
C ARG A 99 -13.12 5.45 -1.38
N SER A 100 -13.81 4.55 -2.07
CA SER A 100 -14.50 3.40 -1.47
C SER A 100 -13.58 2.22 -1.12
N VAL A 101 -12.36 2.20 -1.67
CA VAL A 101 -11.41 1.07 -1.61
C VAL A 101 -10.81 0.90 -0.21
N GLY A 102 -10.30 1.99 0.35
CA GLY A 102 -9.60 2.01 1.63
C GLY A 102 -8.51 3.08 1.68
N THR A 103 -7.75 3.08 2.77
CA THR A 103 -6.66 4.00 3.01
C THR A 103 -5.34 3.40 2.51
N PRO A 104 -4.68 4.04 1.52
CA PRO A 104 -3.34 3.64 1.10
C PRO A 104 -2.30 4.11 2.11
N LEU A 105 -1.57 3.18 2.71
CA LEU A 105 -0.49 3.45 3.65
C LEU A 105 0.86 3.14 2.99
N MET A 106 1.65 4.17 2.73
CA MET A 106 2.99 3.99 2.18
C MET A 106 3.87 3.21 3.17
N SER A 107 4.64 2.26 2.63
CA SER A 107 5.59 1.45 3.39
C SER A 107 6.63 2.30 4.10
N VAL A 108 7.08 3.38 3.45
CA VAL A 108 7.91 4.43 4.04
C VAL A 108 7.04 5.66 4.26
N GLY A 109 6.89 6.07 5.52
CA GLY A 109 6.10 7.24 5.88
C GLY A 109 6.87 8.54 5.63
N TYR A 110 6.68 9.18 4.48
CA TYR A 110 7.28 10.48 4.17
C TYR A 110 6.24 11.46 3.58
N PRO A 111 6.24 12.75 3.99
CA PRO A 111 5.35 13.75 3.41
C PRO A 111 5.63 13.96 1.93
N LEU A 112 4.61 13.86 1.08
CA LEU A 112 4.74 14.06 -0.36
C LEU A 112 3.86 15.23 -0.83
N PRO A 113 4.36 16.08 -1.73
CA PRO A 113 3.58 17.20 -2.28
C PRO A 113 2.56 16.76 -3.35
N ARG A 114 2.62 15.49 -3.77
CA ARG A 114 1.82 14.92 -4.86
C ARG A 114 1.54 13.44 -4.62
N ALA A 115 0.61 12.88 -5.39
CA ALA A 115 0.38 11.45 -5.39
C ALA A 115 1.66 10.68 -5.78
N PRO A 116 2.02 9.61 -5.04
CA PRO A 116 3.24 8.86 -5.28
C PRO A 116 3.15 7.95 -6.51
N PHE A 117 4.32 7.68 -7.10
CA PHE A 117 4.53 6.53 -7.97
C PHE A 117 5.12 5.40 -7.14
N LEU A 118 4.37 4.31 -7.04
CA LEU A 118 4.64 3.19 -6.16
C LEU A 118 5.56 2.19 -6.82
N LEU A 119 6.56 1.73 -6.06
CA LEU A 119 7.37 0.55 -6.38
C LEU A 119 6.62 -0.73 -5.98
N PRO A 120 7.04 -1.91 -6.47
CA PRO A 120 6.55 -3.18 -5.96
C PRO A 120 6.69 -3.25 -4.43
N LYS A 121 5.68 -3.81 -3.76
CA LYS A 121 5.64 -3.98 -2.30
C LYS A 121 5.91 -2.67 -1.51
N SER A 122 5.38 -1.54 -1.99
CA SER A 122 5.52 -0.24 -1.32
C SER A 122 4.23 0.31 -0.71
N LEU A 123 3.11 -0.40 -0.85
CA LEU A 123 1.80 0.00 -0.37
C LEU A 123 1.24 -1.02 0.63
N ILE A 124 0.67 -0.55 1.73
CA ILE A 124 -0.19 -1.35 2.62
C ILE A 124 -1.61 -0.81 2.48
N LEU A 125 -2.57 -1.68 2.25
CA LEU A 125 -3.97 -1.30 2.13
C LEU A 125 -4.70 -1.51 3.46
N LEU A 126 -5.28 -0.44 4.02
CA LEU A 126 -6.18 -0.50 5.17
C LEU A 126 -7.62 -0.35 4.72
N SER A 127 -8.48 -1.34 4.98
CA SER A 127 -9.89 -1.27 4.61
C SER A 127 -10.77 -2.08 5.56
N GLU A 128 -11.93 -1.54 5.92
CA GLU A 128 -12.95 -2.26 6.72
C GLU A 128 -13.64 -3.38 5.93
N LYS A 129 -13.68 -3.25 4.60
CA LYS A 129 -14.54 -4.07 3.73
C LYS A 129 -13.89 -5.39 3.30
N LEU A 130 -12.57 -5.50 3.39
CA LEU A 130 -11.82 -6.62 2.85
C LEU A 130 -11.99 -7.90 3.67
N ASP A 131 -11.85 -9.03 2.98
CA ASP A 131 -11.74 -10.37 3.55
C ASP A 131 -10.41 -11.03 3.14
N LYS A 132 -10.12 -12.20 3.72
CA LYS A 132 -8.85 -12.91 3.48
C LYS A 132 -8.71 -13.42 2.04
N LYS A 133 -9.82 -13.76 1.37
CA LYS A 133 -9.81 -14.27 0.00
C LYS A 133 -9.37 -13.15 -0.94
N THR A 134 -10.07 -12.02 -0.89
CA THR A 134 -9.82 -10.83 -1.70
C THR A 134 -8.44 -10.24 -1.39
N ALA A 135 -8.04 -10.21 -0.12
CA ALA A 135 -6.72 -9.71 0.27
C ALA A 135 -5.57 -10.51 -0.36
N LYS A 136 -5.69 -11.85 -0.46
CA LYS A 136 -4.67 -12.68 -1.14
C LYS A 136 -4.62 -12.38 -2.64
N ARG A 137 -5.79 -12.30 -3.28
CA ARG A 137 -5.90 -11.96 -4.69
C ARG A 137 -5.27 -10.60 -5.01
N ILE A 138 -5.51 -9.59 -4.17
CA ILE A 138 -4.86 -8.27 -4.29
C ILE A 138 -3.32 -8.38 -4.23
N ILE A 139 -2.76 -9.19 -3.32
CA ILE A 139 -1.30 -9.37 -3.23
C ILE A 139 -0.74 -10.06 -4.48
N GLU A 140 -1.50 -10.97 -5.08
CA GLU A 140 -1.08 -11.73 -6.27
C GLU A 140 -1.18 -10.88 -7.56
N GLU A 141 -2.23 -10.07 -7.70
CA GLU A 141 -2.54 -9.32 -8.93
C GLU A 141 -2.04 -7.86 -8.90
N VAL A 142 -1.75 -7.29 -7.74
CA VAL A 142 -1.37 -5.87 -7.58
C VAL A 142 0.04 -5.76 -6.97
N PRO A 143 1.12 -5.77 -7.78
CA PRO A 143 2.50 -5.94 -7.30
C PRO A 143 2.98 -4.89 -6.29
N GLU A 144 2.42 -3.69 -6.30
CA GLU A 144 2.75 -2.60 -5.39
C GLU A 144 2.23 -2.86 -3.97
N VAL A 145 1.20 -3.70 -3.82
CA VAL A 145 0.64 -4.03 -2.51
C VAL A 145 1.55 -5.03 -1.80
N LYS A 146 2.09 -4.59 -0.66
CA LYS A 146 2.91 -5.38 0.26
C LYS A 146 2.05 -6.13 1.27
N GLY A 147 0.97 -5.53 1.72
CA GLY A 147 0.12 -6.07 2.78
C GLY A 147 -1.27 -5.48 2.77
N VAL A 148 -2.21 -6.23 3.33
CA VAL A 148 -3.61 -5.84 3.47
C VAL A 148 -4.01 -6.03 4.93
N ILE A 149 -4.52 -4.96 5.53
CA ILE A 149 -4.98 -4.93 6.91
C ILE A 149 -6.46 -4.52 6.97
N LYS A 150 -7.21 -5.17 7.85
CA LYS A 150 -8.62 -4.90 8.10
C LYS A 150 -8.78 -4.05 9.34
N GLY A 151 -9.51 -2.95 9.20
CA GLY A 151 -9.83 -2.07 10.33
C GLY A 151 -10.41 -0.74 9.89
N ASP A 152 -11.01 -0.03 10.85
CA ASP A 152 -11.58 1.31 10.65
C ASP A 152 -10.50 2.38 10.87
N PRO A 153 -10.11 3.14 9.82
CA PRO A 153 -9.12 4.22 9.94
C PRO A 153 -9.56 5.38 10.84
N ARG A 154 -10.84 5.49 11.18
CA ARG A 154 -11.40 6.51 12.08
C ARG A 154 -11.27 6.10 13.55
N MET A 155 -10.99 4.83 13.83
CA MET A 155 -10.83 4.31 15.18
C MET A 155 -9.35 4.35 15.59
N THR A 156 -9.07 4.83 16.80
CA THR A 156 -7.73 4.78 17.38
C THR A 156 -7.44 3.36 17.87
N VAL A 157 -6.40 2.74 17.30
CA VAL A 157 -5.87 1.44 17.75
C VAL A 157 -5.31 1.58 19.15
N GLY A 158 -5.62 0.61 20.01
CA GLY A 158 -5.15 0.59 21.40
C GLY A 158 -6.19 0.03 22.37
N ILE A 159 -5.87 0.14 23.65
CA ILE A 159 -6.76 -0.19 24.77
C ILE A 159 -6.87 1.06 25.65
N LEU A 160 -8.08 1.44 26.02
CA LEU A 160 -8.31 2.62 26.86
C LEU A 160 -7.93 2.33 28.32
N ASP A 161 -8.47 1.24 28.87
CA ASP A 161 -8.19 0.72 30.22
C ASP A 161 -8.53 -0.79 30.31
N SER A 162 -8.39 -1.39 31.50
CA SER A 162 -8.56 -2.84 31.73
C SER A 162 -9.97 -3.38 31.41
N GLU A 163 -10.98 -2.52 31.35
CA GLU A 163 -12.37 -2.92 31.12
C GLU A 163 -12.72 -2.97 29.63
N TYR A 164 -11.90 -2.36 28.76
CA TYR A 164 -12.16 -2.30 27.33
C TYR A 164 -11.40 -3.37 26.56
N LYS A 165 -12.05 -3.94 25.54
CA LYS A 165 -11.37 -4.79 24.57
C LYS A 165 -10.41 -3.95 23.71
N PRO A 166 -9.22 -4.45 23.40
CA PRO A 166 -8.32 -3.79 22.46
C PRO A 166 -8.97 -3.58 21.10
N ILE A 167 -8.84 -2.36 20.57
CA ILE A 167 -9.10 -2.07 19.16
C ILE A 167 -7.82 -2.39 18.41
N VAL A 168 -7.88 -3.38 17.52
CA VAL A 168 -6.75 -3.85 16.72
C VAL A 168 -7.14 -3.95 15.26
N TYR A 169 -6.16 -3.77 14.38
CA TYR A 169 -6.31 -4.11 12.98
C TYR A 169 -5.88 -5.56 12.76
N GLU A 170 -6.59 -6.27 11.88
CA GLU A 170 -6.27 -7.65 11.52
C GLU A 170 -5.46 -7.66 10.22
N ARG A 171 -4.27 -8.28 10.24
CA ARG A 171 -3.55 -8.56 9.00
C ARG A 171 -4.24 -9.68 8.22
N LEU A 172 -4.80 -9.34 7.05
CA LEU A 172 -5.48 -10.29 6.17
C LEU A 172 -4.51 -11.04 5.24
N ALA A 173 -3.51 -10.33 4.69
CA ALA A 173 -2.50 -10.91 3.81
C ALA A 173 -1.21 -10.06 3.79
N GLY A 174 -0.09 -10.70 3.39
CA GLY A 174 1.19 -10.03 3.16
C GLY A 174 1.88 -9.51 4.44
N CYS A 175 2.50 -8.33 4.33
CA CYS A 175 3.29 -7.69 5.39
C CYS A 175 2.82 -6.25 5.63
N ASP A 176 2.51 -5.95 6.88
CA ASP A 176 2.04 -4.65 7.39
C ASP A 176 3.14 -3.80 8.03
N MET A 177 4.39 -4.27 8.01
CA MET A 177 5.53 -3.52 8.54
C MET A 177 5.71 -2.21 7.76
N ARG A 178 5.78 -1.08 8.45
CA ARG A 178 6.12 0.22 7.85
C ARG A 178 7.48 0.67 8.39
N CYS A 179 8.35 1.14 7.51
CA CYS A 179 9.70 1.59 7.82
C CYS A 179 9.77 3.11 7.91
#